data_AF-A0A2E6G433-F1
#
_entry.id   AF-A0A2E6G433-F1
#
_cell.length_a   1.000
_cell.length_b   1.000
_cell.length_c   1.000
_cell.angle_alpha   90.00
_cell.angle_beta   90.00
_cell.angle_gamma   90.00
#
_symmetry.space_group_name_H-M   'P 1'
#
loop_
_entity.id
_entity.type
_entity.pdbx_description
1 polymer ?
#
loop_
_entity_poly.entity_id
_entity_poly.type
_entity_poly.pdbx_seq_one_letter_code
_entity_poly.pdbx_strand_id
1 'polypeptide(L)'
;MSEVQTLDDYLSRRFEPVDPVSIEVPVPPQRHVEWWRSGPAAPGATVEDLVSEVAQFRIDVAEGASKSAKYRRLVLAAGPPAREDVAAGPVFTSPETVDVWIHEHDAGPLPVVRCGDRRDFERCFHALAGRCEPVEVPVAVHALYLAGLPNPTRTRALHNAWLANGGLESDWPIEMRRLKTEDRTTFHDQVVLVHDAPYAGLDASDVDPDYSSDEWIERSRILRLEHECTHHATDRLLGSYRLHVLDELLADLMGFTKATGRFEAAVFLAGLGIHGRDVTPDGRLWTYIGDLDRAGIGDLVDITTRIAANLETIAPLFITDDRRRLRRLLVLASDGMDQLQDADWPDRFSTRIEADEKRRMRP
;
A
#
# COMPACT_ATOMS: atom_id res chain seq x y z
N MET A 1 -15.42 -7.08 24.00
CA MET A 1 -14.63 -5.92 24.45
C MET A 1 -13.20 -6.27 24.09
N SER A 2 -12.55 -5.57 23.13
CA SER A 2 -11.11 -5.77 22.95
C SER A 2 -10.41 -5.30 24.23
N GLU A 3 -9.40 -6.04 24.65
CA GLU A 3 -8.55 -5.63 25.76
C GLU A 3 -7.80 -4.36 25.36
N VAL A 4 -7.81 -3.36 26.24
CA VAL A 4 -7.03 -2.12 26.06
C VAL A 4 -5.56 -2.51 25.99
N GLN A 5 -4.86 -2.06 24.95
CA GLN A 5 -3.46 -2.39 24.73
C GLN A 5 -2.56 -1.46 25.55
N THR A 6 -1.56 -2.01 26.25
CA THR A 6 -0.55 -1.21 26.96
C THR A 6 0.46 -0.60 25.99
N LEU A 7 1.18 0.45 26.42
CA LEU A 7 2.26 1.03 25.61
C LEU A 7 3.37 0.01 25.33
N ASP A 8 3.76 -0.80 26.31
CA ASP A 8 4.78 -1.83 26.13
C ASP A 8 4.35 -2.87 25.07
N ASP A 9 3.09 -3.32 25.12
CA ASP A 9 2.54 -4.23 24.11
C ASP A 9 2.52 -3.58 22.72
N TYR A 10 2.22 -2.28 22.64
CA TYR A 10 2.24 -1.52 21.39
C TYR A 10 3.65 -1.47 20.80
N LEU A 11 4.64 -1.05 21.60
CA LEU A 11 6.05 -0.93 21.18
C LEU A 11 6.71 -2.29 20.89
N SER A 12 6.19 -3.38 21.45
CA SER A 12 6.70 -4.73 21.20
C SER A 12 6.46 -5.24 19.78
N ARG A 13 5.56 -4.60 19.02
CA ARG A 13 5.22 -5.00 17.65
C ARG A 13 6.38 -4.77 16.70
N ARG A 14 6.82 -5.85 16.04
CA ARG A 14 7.96 -5.85 15.10
C ARG A 14 7.64 -6.60 13.83
N PHE A 15 8.38 -6.30 12.78
CA PHE A 15 8.40 -7.14 11.58
C PHE A 15 9.13 -8.46 11.85
N GLU A 16 8.80 -9.49 11.06
CA GLU A 16 9.57 -10.73 11.12
C GLU A 16 10.99 -10.46 10.58
N PRO A 17 12.04 -10.91 11.29
CA PRO A 17 13.40 -10.68 10.84
C PRO A 17 13.68 -11.48 9.56
N VAL A 18 14.25 -10.80 8.57
CA VAL A 18 14.77 -11.41 7.34
C VAL A 18 16.24 -11.04 7.16
N ASP A 19 17.02 -11.88 6.46
CA ASP A 19 18.37 -11.51 6.03
C ASP A 19 18.28 -10.68 4.74
N PRO A 20 18.52 -9.36 4.76
CA PRO A 20 18.36 -8.50 3.58
C PRO A 20 19.33 -8.86 2.45
N VAL A 21 20.45 -9.53 2.77
CA VAL A 21 21.44 -9.99 1.79
C VAL A 21 20.92 -11.18 1.00
N SER A 22 20.08 -12.02 1.62
CA SER A 22 19.49 -13.21 1.00
C SER A 22 18.39 -12.88 -0.02
N ILE A 23 17.82 -11.67 0.04
CA ILE A 23 16.77 -11.23 -0.87
C ILE A 23 17.38 -10.79 -2.21
N GLU A 24 16.97 -11.46 -3.27
CA GLU A 24 17.24 -11.04 -4.65
C GLU A 24 16.43 -9.78 -4.97
N VAL A 25 17.12 -8.76 -5.51
CA VAL A 25 16.53 -7.46 -5.86
C VAL A 25 16.91 -7.13 -7.31
N PRO A 26 15.94 -6.77 -8.19
CA PRO A 26 14.51 -6.65 -7.90
C PRO A 26 13.84 -8.00 -7.64
N VAL A 27 12.82 -8.00 -6.79
CA VAL A 27 12.03 -9.19 -6.50
C VAL A 27 11.17 -9.52 -7.74
N PRO A 28 11.09 -10.78 -8.20
CA PRO A 28 10.36 -11.14 -9.41
C PRO A 28 8.87 -10.73 -9.38
N PRO A 29 8.23 -10.44 -10.53
CA PRO A 29 6.80 -10.17 -10.58
C PRO A 29 5.96 -11.34 -10.04
N GLN A 30 4.89 -11.02 -9.32
CA GLN A 30 3.86 -12.00 -8.96
C GLN A 30 2.89 -12.19 -10.14
N ARG A 31 2.21 -13.34 -10.20
CA ARG A 31 1.36 -13.75 -11.34
C ARG A 31 0.26 -12.76 -11.67
N HIS A 32 -0.31 -12.10 -10.66
CA HIS A 32 -1.35 -11.11 -10.91
C HIS A 32 -0.86 -9.95 -11.78
N VAL A 33 0.41 -9.54 -11.69
CA VAL A 33 0.97 -8.43 -12.46
C VAL A 33 0.85 -8.68 -13.97
N GLU A 34 1.11 -9.91 -14.42
CA GLU A 34 1.03 -10.25 -15.84
C GLU A 34 -0.40 -10.17 -16.38
N TRP A 35 -1.39 -10.50 -15.54
CA TRP A 35 -2.80 -10.29 -15.88
C TRP A 35 -3.11 -8.82 -16.11
N TRP A 36 -2.58 -7.94 -15.26
CA TRP A 36 -2.77 -6.50 -15.42
C TRP A 36 -2.06 -5.96 -16.67
N ARG A 37 -0.81 -6.39 -16.93
CA ARG A 37 -0.04 -6.00 -18.13
C ARG A 37 -0.71 -6.35 -19.45
N SER A 38 -1.40 -7.49 -19.48
CA SER A 38 -2.09 -7.99 -20.68
C SER A 38 -3.54 -7.54 -20.79
N GLY A 39 -4.08 -6.90 -19.75
CA GLY A 39 -5.46 -6.41 -19.69
C GLY A 39 -5.53 -4.93 -19.33
N PRO A 40 -6.00 -4.57 -18.12
CA PRO A 40 -6.37 -3.19 -17.77
C PRO A 40 -5.20 -2.20 -17.73
N ALA A 41 -3.95 -2.66 -17.65
CA ALA A 41 -2.75 -1.81 -17.68
C ALA A 41 -1.96 -1.95 -19.00
N ALA A 42 -2.54 -2.59 -20.03
CA ALA A 42 -1.89 -2.72 -21.32
C ALA A 42 -1.77 -1.36 -22.04
N PRO A 43 -0.75 -1.16 -22.90
CA PRO A 43 -0.68 0.04 -23.72
C PRO A 43 -1.94 0.24 -24.58
N GLY A 44 -2.62 1.36 -24.40
CA GLY A 44 -3.86 1.67 -25.11
C GLY A 44 -5.13 1.06 -24.50
N ALA A 45 -5.03 0.40 -23.35
CA ALA A 45 -6.19 0.00 -22.56
C ALA A 45 -7.02 1.21 -22.15
N THR A 46 -8.32 0.98 -22.03
CA THR A 46 -9.34 1.97 -21.70
C THR A 46 -9.90 1.72 -20.30
N VAL A 47 -10.64 2.69 -19.78
CA VAL A 47 -11.36 2.52 -18.52
C VAL A 47 -12.42 1.40 -18.62
N GLU A 48 -12.97 1.18 -19.81
CA GLU A 48 -13.86 0.06 -20.09
C GLU A 48 -13.16 -1.30 -19.92
N ASP A 49 -11.87 -1.40 -20.25
CA ASP A 49 -11.07 -2.61 -20.01
C ASP A 49 -10.91 -2.85 -18.50
N LEU A 50 -10.64 -1.79 -17.72
CA LEU A 50 -10.62 -1.87 -16.25
C LEU A 50 -11.95 -2.37 -15.68
N VAL A 51 -13.08 -1.80 -16.11
CA VAL A 51 -14.43 -2.21 -15.67
C VAL A 51 -14.75 -3.63 -16.12
N SER A 52 -14.29 -4.03 -17.30
CA SER A 52 -14.52 -5.36 -17.83
C SER A 52 -13.80 -6.43 -17.00
N GLU A 53 -12.55 -6.15 -16.65
CA GLU A 53 -11.63 -7.07 -15.97
C GLU A 53 -11.88 -7.14 -14.46
N VAL A 54 -12.25 -6.03 -13.84
CA VAL A 54 -12.50 -5.94 -12.40
C VAL A 54 -14.00 -5.97 -12.12
N ALA A 55 -14.53 -7.16 -11.88
CA ALA A 55 -15.97 -7.43 -11.79
C ALA A 55 -16.72 -6.59 -10.73
N GLN A 56 -16.03 -6.13 -9.69
CA GLN A 56 -16.55 -5.26 -8.63
C GLN A 56 -17.10 -3.93 -9.18
N PHE A 57 -16.53 -3.39 -10.27
CA PHE A 57 -17.04 -2.17 -10.91
C PHE A 57 -18.40 -2.35 -11.58
N ARG A 58 -18.79 -3.59 -11.88
CA ARG A 58 -20.11 -3.91 -12.44
C ARG A 58 -21.20 -3.98 -11.38
N ILE A 59 -20.86 -3.82 -10.10
CA ILE A 59 -21.77 -3.88 -8.96
C ILE A 59 -21.98 -2.45 -8.46
N ASP A 60 -23.24 -2.08 -8.25
CA ASP A 60 -23.59 -0.77 -7.71
C ASP A 60 -23.13 -0.65 -6.26
N VAL A 61 -22.70 0.56 -5.88
CA VAL A 61 -22.41 0.86 -4.47
C VAL A 61 -23.72 1.08 -3.73
N ALA A 62 -24.05 0.17 -2.82
CA ALA A 62 -25.30 0.23 -2.06
C ALA A 62 -25.20 -0.58 -0.77
N GLU A 63 -26.00 -0.20 0.24
CA GLU A 63 -26.05 -0.93 1.50
C GLU A 63 -26.46 -2.39 1.26
N GLY A 64 -25.65 -3.33 1.74
CA GLY A 64 -25.85 -4.76 1.56
C GLY A 64 -25.38 -5.30 0.19
N ALA A 65 -24.70 -4.51 -0.64
CA ALA A 65 -24.18 -4.95 -1.92
C ALA A 65 -23.30 -6.20 -1.80
N SER A 66 -22.45 -6.29 -0.77
CA SER A 66 -21.56 -7.44 -0.51
C SER A 66 -22.32 -8.74 -0.21
N LYS A 67 -23.59 -8.65 0.19
CA LYS A 67 -24.48 -9.78 0.48
C LYS A 67 -25.44 -10.09 -0.67
N SER A 68 -25.46 -9.24 -1.70
CA SER A 68 -26.37 -9.37 -2.84
C SER A 68 -26.11 -10.65 -3.65
N ALA A 69 -27.13 -11.11 -4.36
CA ALA A 69 -26.99 -12.24 -5.30
C ALA A 69 -25.98 -11.93 -6.41
N LYS A 70 -25.92 -10.66 -6.85
CA LYS A 70 -24.99 -10.19 -7.88
C LYS A 70 -23.54 -10.27 -7.40
N TYR A 71 -23.23 -9.78 -6.19
CA TYR A 71 -21.89 -9.89 -5.60
C TYR A 71 -21.46 -11.34 -5.41
N ARG A 72 -22.35 -12.19 -4.85
CA ARG A 72 -22.06 -13.61 -4.70
C ARG A 72 -21.77 -14.29 -6.04
N ARG A 73 -22.56 -14.00 -7.08
CA ARG A 73 -22.36 -14.57 -8.42
C ARG A 73 -21.05 -14.10 -9.04
N LEU A 74 -20.81 -12.78 -9.10
CA LEU A 74 -19.70 -12.20 -9.84
C LEU A 74 -18.37 -12.35 -9.10
N VAL A 75 -18.33 -12.07 -7.79
CA VAL A 75 -17.08 -12.00 -7.01
C VAL A 75 -16.78 -13.32 -6.32
N LEU A 76 -17.74 -13.90 -5.60
CA LEU A 76 -17.47 -15.08 -4.77
C LEU A 76 -17.49 -16.40 -5.55
N ALA A 77 -18.38 -16.53 -6.54
CA ALA A 77 -18.53 -17.73 -7.36
C ALA A 77 -17.78 -17.66 -8.70
N ALA A 78 -17.11 -16.54 -8.99
CA ALA A 78 -16.46 -16.27 -10.28
C ALA A 78 -17.37 -16.51 -11.51
N GLY A 79 -18.69 -16.36 -11.34
CA GLY A 79 -19.69 -16.59 -12.37
C GLY A 79 -19.60 -15.55 -13.50
N PRO A 80 -20.01 -15.91 -14.73
CA PRO A 80 -20.00 -14.98 -15.85
C PRO A 80 -20.96 -13.79 -15.60
N PRO A 81 -20.65 -12.61 -16.15
CA PRO A 81 -21.59 -11.50 -16.15
C PRO A 81 -22.86 -11.87 -16.93
N ALA A 82 -24.02 -11.55 -16.37
CA ALA A 82 -25.29 -11.63 -17.06
C ALA A 82 -25.47 -10.43 -18.00
N ARG A 83 -26.45 -10.49 -18.92
CA ARG A 83 -26.65 -9.42 -19.92
C ARG A 83 -26.98 -8.07 -19.27
N GLU A 84 -27.72 -8.11 -18.16
CA GLU A 84 -28.05 -6.96 -17.31
C GLU A 84 -26.85 -6.40 -16.54
N ASP A 85 -25.76 -7.15 -16.38
CA ASP A 85 -24.54 -6.69 -15.70
C ASP A 85 -23.61 -5.87 -16.62
N VAL A 86 -23.87 -5.91 -17.93
CA VAL A 86 -23.09 -5.19 -18.96
C VAL A 86 -23.55 -3.73 -19.10
N ALA A 87 -24.72 -3.39 -18.57
CA ALA A 87 -25.43 -2.13 -18.83
C ALA A 87 -25.65 -1.27 -17.57
N ALA A 88 -24.71 -1.26 -16.63
CA ALA A 88 -24.70 -0.21 -15.62
C ALA A 88 -24.21 1.10 -16.27
N GLY A 89 -24.73 2.25 -15.84
CA GLY A 89 -24.33 3.56 -16.34
C GLY A 89 -22.83 3.86 -16.18
N PRO A 90 -22.38 5.08 -16.50
CA PRO A 90 -20.96 5.44 -16.35
C PRO A 90 -20.47 5.12 -14.93
N VAL A 91 -19.49 4.22 -14.83
CA VAL A 91 -18.87 3.82 -13.54
C VAL A 91 -18.12 4.99 -12.94
N PHE A 92 -17.42 5.73 -13.81
CA PHE A 92 -16.60 6.89 -13.48
C PHE A 92 -17.26 8.16 -14.00
N THR A 93 -17.14 9.22 -13.21
CA THR A 93 -17.65 10.55 -13.53
C THR A 93 -16.71 11.28 -14.49
N SER A 94 -15.41 11.09 -14.33
CA SER A 94 -14.33 11.69 -15.12
C SER A 94 -13.35 10.61 -15.60
N PRO A 95 -13.80 9.67 -16.45
CA PRO A 95 -12.99 8.54 -16.92
C PRO A 95 -11.69 8.97 -17.62
N GLU A 96 -11.65 10.15 -18.22
CA GLU A 96 -10.46 10.73 -18.86
C GLU A 96 -9.33 11.05 -17.87
N THR A 97 -9.62 11.08 -16.57
CA THR A 97 -8.64 11.31 -15.49
C THR A 97 -8.29 10.04 -14.72
N VAL A 98 -8.77 8.88 -15.19
CA VAL A 98 -8.45 7.58 -14.61
C VAL A 98 -7.32 6.94 -15.41
N ASP A 99 -6.17 6.79 -14.77
CA ASP A 99 -5.00 6.13 -15.37
C ASP A 99 -4.74 4.78 -14.70
N VAL A 100 -4.37 3.79 -15.52
CA VAL A 100 -3.95 2.48 -15.04
C VAL A 100 -2.59 2.14 -15.63
N TRP A 101 -1.63 1.80 -14.78
CA TRP A 101 -0.29 1.38 -15.24
C TRP A 101 0.34 0.37 -14.29
N ILE A 102 1.43 -0.25 -14.73
CA ILE A 102 2.29 -1.04 -13.84
C ILE A 102 3.43 -0.15 -13.35
N HIS A 103 3.49 0.08 -12.05
CA HIS A 103 4.61 0.73 -11.40
C HIS A 103 5.70 -0.30 -11.09
N GLU A 104 6.89 -0.08 -11.64
CA GLU A 104 8.06 -0.91 -11.34
C GLU A 104 8.65 -0.50 -9.99
N HIS A 105 8.88 -1.48 -9.12
CA HIS A 105 9.45 -1.28 -7.79
C HIS A 105 10.38 -2.44 -7.44
N ASP A 106 11.40 -2.19 -6.63
CA ASP A 106 12.41 -3.21 -6.28
C ASP A 106 11.83 -4.38 -5.47
N ALA A 107 10.73 -4.17 -4.74
CA ALA A 107 9.99 -5.24 -4.07
C ALA A 107 9.07 -6.03 -5.01
N GLY A 108 9.12 -5.71 -6.31
CA GLY A 108 8.31 -6.25 -7.38
C GLY A 108 7.28 -5.24 -7.89
N PRO A 109 6.90 -5.34 -9.17
CA PRO A 109 5.95 -4.41 -9.79
C PRO A 109 4.53 -4.56 -9.24
N LEU A 110 3.78 -3.46 -9.31
CA LEU A 110 2.38 -3.39 -8.88
C LEU A 110 1.52 -2.66 -9.90
N PRO A 111 0.28 -3.10 -10.14
CA PRO A 111 -0.71 -2.27 -10.82
C PRO A 111 -1.10 -1.09 -9.94
N VAL A 112 -1.23 0.08 -10.58
CA VAL A 112 -1.68 1.32 -9.96
C VAL A 112 -2.90 1.81 -10.72
N VAL A 113 -3.92 2.22 -9.97
CA VAL A 113 -5.09 2.95 -10.48
C VAL A 113 -5.03 4.35 -9.89
N ARG A 114 -4.85 5.36 -10.74
CA ARG A 114 -4.94 6.78 -10.36
C ARG A 114 -6.33 7.29 -10.74
N CYS A 115 -6.92 8.10 -9.86
CA CYS A 115 -8.11 8.88 -10.16
C CYS A 115 -7.81 10.37 -9.94
N GLY A 116 -8.03 11.21 -10.95
CA GLY A 116 -7.92 12.67 -10.80
C GLY A 116 -9.11 13.29 -10.07
N ASP A 117 -10.32 12.72 -10.18
CA ASP A 117 -11.51 13.16 -9.45
C ASP A 117 -11.71 12.34 -8.16
N ARG A 118 -12.03 13.04 -7.05
CA ARG A 118 -12.26 12.42 -5.74
C ARG A 118 -13.41 11.40 -5.74
N ARG A 119 -14.49 11.65 -6.48
CA ARG A 119 -15.65 10.74 -6.53
C ARG A 119 -15.30 9.44 -7.24
N ASP A 120 -14.41 9.50 -8.22
CA ASP A 120 -13.90 8.31 -8.91
C ASP A 120 -12.94 7.52 -8.03
N PHE A 121 -12.11 8.20 -7.22
CA PHE A 121 -11.34 7.56 -6.17
C PHE A 121 -12.24 6.86 -5.14
N GLU A 122 -13.27 7.54 -4.64
CA GLU A 122 -14.23 6.94 -3.70
C GLU A 122 -15.00 5.78 -4.32
N ARG A 123 -15.38 5.88 -5.60
CA ARG A 123 -15.98 4.78 -6.35
C ARG A 123 -15.06 3.55 -6.39
N CYS A 124 -13.78 3.75 -6.67
CA CYS A 124 -12.75 2.70 -6.61
C CYS A 124 -12.61 2.14 -5.19
N PHE A 125 -12.53 3.00 -4.18
CA PHE A 125 -12.44 2.60 -2.79
C PHE A 125 -13.63 1.71 -2.39
N HIS A 126 -14.86 2.14 -2.66
CA HIS A 126 -16.06 1.36 -2.37
C HIS A 126 -16.07 0.03 -3.13
N ALA A 127 -15.76 0.04 -4.44
CA ALA A 127 -15.73 -1.16 -5.25
C ALA A 127 -14.74 -2.21 -4.71
N LEU A 128 -13.51 -1.77 -4.45
CA LEU A 128 -12.36 -2.66 -4.26
C LEU A 128 -12.07 -2.92 -2.77
N ALA A 129 -12.07 -1.88 -1.93
CA ALA A 129 -11.81 -1.96 -0.50
C ALA A 129 -13.10 -2.23 0.30
N GLY A 130 -14.15 -1.46 -0.02
CA GLY A 130 -15.45 -1.48 0.66
C GLY A 130 -16.35 -2.65 0.27
N ARG A 131 -15.92 -3.53 -0.65
CA ARG A 131 -16.74 -4.67 -1.16
C ARG A 131 -18.09 -4.22 -1.73
N CYS A 132 -18.08 -3.08 -2.42
CA CYS A 132 -19.24 -2.39 -2.98
C CYS A 132 -20.21 -1.81 -1.94
N GLU A 133 -19.83 -1.74 -0.67
CA GLU A 133 -20.64 -1.07 0.36
C GLU A 133 -20.34 0.45 0.40
N PRO A 134 -21.32 1.30 0.74
CA PRO A 134 -21.18 2.75 0.87
C PRO A 134 -20.53 3.11 2.21
N VAL A 135 -19.38 2.52 2.50
CA VAL A 135 -18.60 2.83 3.71
C VAL A 135 -18.07 4.26 3.64
N GLU A 136 -17.97 4.93 4.78
CA GLU A 136 -17.35 6.25 4.85
C GLU A 136 -15.88 6.16 4.41
N VAL A 137 -15.48 7.04 3.48
CA VAL A 137 -14.09 7.19 3.05
C VAL A 137 -13.55 8.43 3.74
N PRO A 138 -12.58 8.31 4.67
CA PRO A 138 -12.04 9.48 5.35
C PRO A 138 -11.48 10.49 4.34
N VAL A 139 -11.71 11.77 4.59
CA VAL A 139 -11.25 12.85 3.70
C VAL A 139 -9.73 12.81 3.54
N ALA A 140 -8.99 12.46 4.60
CA ALA A 140 -7.53 12.36 4.60
C ALA A 140 -6.96 11.15 3.84
N VAL A 141 -7.78 10.17 3.46
CA VAL A 141 -7.33 8.99 2.71
C VAL A 141 -7.29 9.32 1.23
N HIS A 142 -6.09 9.35 0.65
CA HIS A 142 -5.87 9.66 -0.77
C HIS A 142 -5.05 8.60 -1.51
N ALA A 143 -4.56 7.59 -0.79
CA ALA A 143 -3.96 6.41 -1.38
C ALA A 143 -4.21 5.20 -0.48
N LEU A 144 -4.05 4.01 -1.06
CA LEU A 144 -4.34 2.76 -0.38
C LEU A 144 -3.70 1.58 -1.15
N TYR A 145 -2.89 0.79 -0.46
CA TYR A 145 -2.43 -0.52 -0.91
C TYR A 145 -3.46 -1.60 -0.59
N LEU A 146 -4.09 -2.13 -1.63
CA LEU A 146 -5.07 -3.21 -1.53
C LEU A 146 -4.39 -4.55 -1.71
N ALA A 147 -4.23 -5.30 -0.62
CA ALA A 147 -3.80 -6.69 -0.69
C ALA A 147 -5.01 -7.66 -0.70
N GLY A 148 -4.98 -8.65 -1.59
CA GLY A 148 -5.93 -9.76 -1.54
C GLY A 148 -7.29 -9.47 -2.18
N LEU A 149 -7.34 -8.58 -3.17
CA LEU A 149 -8.55 -8.27 -3.93
C LEU A 149 -8.95 -9.47 -4.80
N PRO A 150 -10.09 -10.14 -4.61
CA PRO A 150 -10.46 -11.28 -5.45
C PRO A 150 -10.56 -10.90 -6.93
N ASN A 151 -9.93 -11.69 -7.81
CA ASN A 151 -10.04 -11.53 -9.26
C ASN A 151 -10.85 -12.68 -9.88
N PRO A 152 -12.20 -12.57 -9.90
CA PRO A 152 -13.06 -13.60 -10.45
C PRO A 152 -12.90 -13.78 -11.97
N THR A 153 -12.53 -12.73 -12.70
CA THR A 153 -12.33 -12.78 -14.15
C THR A 153 -11.14 -13.68 -14.50
N ARG A 154 -10.00 -13.47 -13.84
CA ARG A 154 -8.82 -14.34 -13.93
C ARG A 154 -9.11 -15.75 -13.43
N THR A 155 -9.83 -15.89 -12.31
CA THR A 155 -10.21 -17.21 -11.77
C THR A 155 -10.97 -18.04 -12.80
N ARG A 156 -11.96 -17.42 -13.47
CA ARG A 156 -12.73 -18.06 -14.55
C ARG A 156 -11.86 -18.37 -15.78
N ALA A 157 -10.97 -17.47 -16.17
CA ALA A 157 -10.06 -17.71 -17.29
C ALA A 157 -9.14 -18.91 -17.03
N LEU A 158 -8.58 -19.04 -15.82
CA LEU A 158 -7.77 -20.18 -15.40
C LEU A 158 -8.58 -21.48 -15.36
N HIS A 159 -9.81 -21.44 -14.84
CA HIS A 159 -10.71 -22.59 -14.81
C HIS A 159 -11.03 -23.09 -16.24
N ASN A 160 -11.37 -22.17 -17.14
CA ASN A 160 -11.63 -22.50 -18.55
C ASN A 160 -10.39 -23.08 -19.24
N ALA A 161 -9.21 -22.51 -18.99
CA ALA A 161 -7.95 -23.01 -19.54
C ALA A 161 -7.60 -24.41 -19.01
N TRP A 162 -7.87 -24.68 -17.73
CA TRP A 162 -7.69 -26.02 -17.13
C TRP A 162 -8.55 -27.07 -17.83
N LEU A 163 -9.85 -26.81 -17.98
CA LEU A 163 -10.79 -27.71 -18.67
C LEU A 163 -10.40 -27.91 -20.14
N ALA A 164 -10.02 -26.85 -20.84
CA ALA A 164 -9.60 -26.92 -22.24
C ALA A 164 -8.33 -27.78 -22.44
N ASN A 165 -7.47 -27.86 -21.43
CA ASN A 165 -6.27 -28.69 -21.44
C ASN A 165 -6.50 -30.12 -20.91
N GLY A 166 -7.75 -30.57 -20.80
CA GLY A 166 -8.11 -31.92 -20.39
C GLY A 166 -8.22 -32.12 -18.87
N GLY A 167 -8.19 -31.03 -18.10
CA GLY A 167 -8.46 -31.06 -16.67
C GLY A 167 -9.89 -31.51 -16.36
N LEU A 168 -10.07 -32.27 -15.27
CA LEU A 168 -11.39 -32.68 -14.81
C LEU A 168 -12.00 -31.61 -13.88
N GLU A 169 -13.31 -31.38 -14.00
CA GLU A 169 -14.05 -30.45 -13.13
C GLU A 169 -13.94 -30.84 -11.65
N SER A 170 -13.98 -32.15 -11.36
CA SER A 170 -13.82 -32.67 -10.00
C SER A 170 -12.49 -32.33 -9.35
N ASP A 171 -11.45 -32.10 -10.17
CA ASP A 171 -10.07 -31.92 -9.71
C ASP A 171 -9.70 -30.43 -9.64
N TRP A 172 -10.58 -29.53 -10.09
CA TRP A 172 -10.36 -28.09 -10.03
C TRP A 172 -10.00 -27.58 -8.62
N PRO A 173 -10.65 -28.03 -7.52
CA PRO A 173 -10.25 -27.61 -6.18
C PRO A 173 -8.82 -28.01 -5.78
N ILE A 174 -8.30 -29.11 -6.34
CA ILE A 174 -6.92 -29.57 -6.12
C ILE A 174 -5.97 -28.65 -6.89
N GLU A 175 -6.29 -28.37 -8.15
CA GLU A 175 -5.50 -27.48 -9.01
C GLU A 175 -5.45 -26.04 -8.47
N MET A 176 -6.58 -25.49 -8.02
CA MET A 176 -6.66 -24.21 -7.31
C MET A 176 -5.68 -24.15 -6.13
N ARG A 177 -5.59 -25.23 -5.35
CA ARG A 177 -4.69 -25.29 -4.19
C ARG A 177 -3.23 -25.30 -4.62
N ARG A 178 -2.89 -26.07 -5.66
CA ARG A 178 -1.53 -26.09 -6.24
C ARG A 178 -1.12 -24.70 -6.71
N LEU A 179 -1.96 -24.06 -7.52
CA LEU A 179 -1.72 -22.72 -8.06
C LEU A 179 -1.56 -21.66 -6.96
N LYS A 180 -2.39 -21.72 -5.91
CA LYS A 180 -2.29 -20.81 -4.76
C LYS A 180 -1.02 -21.03 -3.93
N THR A 181 -0.54 -22.27 -3.82
CA THR A 181 0.74 -22.58 -3.14
C THR A 181 1.94 -22.06 -3.93
N GLU A 182 1.88 -22.12 -5.27
CA GLU A 182 2.93 -21.57 -6.13
C GLU A 182 2.97 -20.04 -6.10
N ASP A 183 1.80 -19.40 -6.14
CA ASP A 183 1.67 -17.96 -5.99
C ASP A 183 0.32 -17.61 -5.33
N ARG A 184 0.40 -16.97 -4.16
CA ARG A 184 -0.77 -16.55 -3.37
C ARG A 184 -1.66 -15.54 -4.10
N THR A 185 -1.12 -14.81 -5.07
CA THR A 185 -1.82 -13.82 -5.90
C THR A 185 -2.49 -14.44 -7.14
N THR A 186 -2.43 -15.76 -7.32
CA THR A 186 -3.03 -16.40 -8.52
C THR A 186 -4.52 -16.06 -8.69
N PHE A 187 -5.26 -15.91 -7.60
CA PHE A 187 -6.70 -15.58 -7.62
C PHE A 187 -7.04 -14.23 -6.98
N HIS A 188 -6.01 -13.49 -6.55
CA HIS A 188 -6.18 -12.21 -5.88
C HIS A 188 -5.18 -11.20 -6.41
N ASP A 189 -5.62 -9.97 -6.61
CA ASP A 189 -4.78 -8.86 -6.99
C ASP A 189 -4.21 -8.15 -5.76
N GLN A 190 -3.06 -7.55 -5.98
CA GLN A 190 -2.53 -6.47 -5.17
C GLN A 190 -2.53 -5.23 -6.04
N VAL A 191 -3.11 -4.13 -5.57
CA VAL A 191 -3.30 -2.90 -6.36
C VAL A 191 -3.04 -1.69 -5.48
N VAL A 192 -2.39 -0.67 -6.03
CA VAL A 192 -2.33 0.65 -5.38
C VAL A 192 -3.42 1.54 -5.98
N LEU A 193 -4.28 2.10 -5.14
CA LEU A 193 -5.21 3.14 -5.53
C LEU A 193 -4.64 4.49 -5.10
N VAL A 194 -4.61 5.49 -5.98
CA VAL A 194 -4.08 6.83 -5.68
C VAL A 194 -5.02 7.91 -6.22
N HIS A 195 -5.13 9.01 -5.47
CA HIS A 195 -5.81 10.24 -5.86
C HIS A 195 -4.88 11.45 -5.67
N ASP A 196 -4.97 12.41 -6.58
CA ASP A 196 -4.16 13.60 -6.57
C ASP A 196 -4.65 14.59 -5.50
N ALA A 197 -3.83 14.82 -4.49
CA ALA A 197 -4.09 15.78 -3.43
C ALA A 197 -2.80 16.16 -2.69
N PRO A 198 -2.75 17.27 -1.94
CA PRO A 198 -1.63 17.58 -1.05
C PRO A 198 -1.41 16.48 0.00
N TYR A 199 -0.17 16.04 0.23
CA TYR A 199 0.13 14.97 1.18
C TYR A 199 -0.18 15.39 2.62
N ALA A 200 -0.85 14.49 3.36
CA ALA A 200 -1.31 14.72 4.73
C ALA A 200 -2.15 16.01 4.95
N GLY A 201 -2.71 16.59 3.87
CA GLY A 201 -3.42 17.87 3.95
C GLY A 201 -2.52 19.08 4.23
N LEU A 202 -1.19 18.92 4.13
CA LEU A 202 -0.23 20.00 4.32
C LEU A 202 -0.23 20.96 3.13
N ASP A 203 -0.17 22.26 3.41
CA ASP A 203 0.04 23.26 2.38
C ASP A 203 1.48 23.20 1.85
N ALA A 204 1.67 23.60 0.59
CA ALA A 204 3.00 23.56 -0.04
C ALA A 204 4.05 24.34 0.79
N SER A 205 3.67 25.52 1.31
CA SER A 205 4.53 26.37 2.13
C SER A 205 4.89 25.78 3.50
N ASP A 206 4.12 24.81 4.00
CA ASP A 206 4.44 24.11 5.25
C ASP A 206 5.57 23.08 5.05
N VAL A 207 5.83 22.68 3.80
CA VAL A 207 6.83 21.68 3.42
C VAL A 207 8.06 22.34 2.81
N ASP A 208 7.85 23.28 1.89
CA ASP A 208 8.91 24.07 1.27
C ASP A 208 8.33 25.43 0.87
N PRO A 209 8.89 26.56 1.35
CA PRO A 209 8.41 27.88 0.94
C PRO A 209 8.56 28.13 -0.57
N ASP A 210 9.40 27.38 -1.27
CA ASP A 210 9.61 27.50 -2.72
C ASP A 210 8.63 26.64 -3.54
N TYR A 211 7.88 25.71 -2.93
CA TYR A 211 6.91 24.89 -3.66
C TYR A 211 5.64 25.67 -4.02
N SER A 212 5.23 25.54 -5.28
CA SER A 212 3.86 25.86 -5.68
C SER A 212 2.89 24.75 -5.27
N SER A 213 1.59 25.06 -5.21
CA SER A 213 0.55 24.06 -4.95
C SER A 213 0.55 22.92 -5.97
N ASP A 214 0.75 23.21 -7.26
CA ASP A 214 0.79 22.21 -8.32
C ASP A 214 2.02 21.31 -8.20
N GLU A 215 3.19 21.90 -7.90
CA GLU A 215 4.41 21.13 -7.64
C GLU A 215 4.23 20.22 -6.43
N TRP A 216 3.60 20.72 -5.37
CA TRP A 216 3.37 19.91 -4.17
C TRP A 216 2.38 18.76 -4.43
N ILE A 217 1.34 18.95 -5.23
CA ILE A 217 0.43 17.87 -5.62
C ILE A 217 1.20 16.77 -6.39
N GLU A 218 2.05 17.15 -7.34
CA GLU A 218 2.84 16.18 -8.11
C GLU A 218 3.83 15.42 -7.23
N ARG A 219 4.54 16.12 -6.33
CA ARG A 219 5.42 15.47 -5.34
C ARG A 219 4.64 14.58 -4.38
N SER A 220 3.47 15.03 -3.94
CA SER A 220 2.58 14.26 -3.06
C SER A 220 2.10 12.97 -3.72
N ARG A 221 1.95 12.95 -5.05
CA ARG A 221 1.63 11.74 -5.82
C ARG A 221 2.80 10.75 -5.81
N ILE A 222 4.02 11.22 -6.06
CA ILE A 222 5.24 10.40 -5.98
C ILE A 222 5.41 9.84 -4.56
N LEU A 223 5.24 10.69 -3.55
CA LEU A 223 5.35 10.34 -2.14
C LEU A 223 4.37 9.23 -1.78
N ARG A 224 3.08 9.40 -2.10
CA ARG A 224 2.05 8.38 -1.81
C ARG A 224 2.32 7.08 -2.52
N LEU A 225 2.69 7.12 -3.79
CA LEU A 225 2.96 5.90 -4.54
C LEU A 225 4.09 5.11 -3.87
N GLU A 226 5.18 5.79 -3.50
CA GLU A 226 6.30 5.18 -2.82
C GLU A 226 5.96 4.72 -1.39
N HIS A 227 5.11 5.45 -0.68
CA HIS A 227 4.57 5.09 0.63
C HIS A 227 3.79 3.77 0.54
N GLU A 228 2.85 3.65 -0.41
CA GLU A 228 2.08 2.41 -0.62
C GLU A 228 2.96 1.26 -1.13
N CYS A 229 3.96 1.54 -1.97
CA CYS A 229 4.96 0.54 -2.36
C CYS A 229 5.81 0.06 -1.19
N THR A 230 6.03 0.90 -0.17
CA THR A 230 6.70 0.52 1.07
C THR A 230 5.83 -0.43 1.89
N HIS A 231 4.52 -0.18 2.01
CA HIS A 231 3.60 -1.14 2.61
C HIS A 231 3.55 -2.47 1.85
N HIS A 232 3.57 -2.43 0.52
CA HIS A 232 3.71 -3.65 -0.28
C HIS A 232 5.02 -4.38 0.03
N ALA A 233 6.14 -3.66 0.11
CA ALA A 233 7.43 -4.26 0.40
C ALA A 233 7.45 -4.95 1.78
N THR A 234 6.92 -4.31 2.82
CA THR A 234 6.85 -4.89 4.17
C THR A 234 5.87 -6.06 4.24
N ASP A 235 4.69 -5.95 3.63
CA ASP A 235 3.73 -7.07 3.52
C ASP A 235 4.37 -8.28 2.84
N ARG A 236 5.00 -8.05 1.69
CA ARG A 236 5.54 -9.10 0.83
C ARG A 236 6.78 -9.77 1.39
N LEU A 237 7.70 -8.99 1.96
CA LEU A 237 9.02 -9.49 2.37
C LEU A 237 9.12 -9.79 3.86
N LEU A 238 8.31 -9.12 4.68
CA LEU A 238 8.32 -9.25 6.14
C LEU A 238 7.02 -9.87 6.69
N GLY A 239 6.11 -10.27 5.78
CA GLY A 239 4.88 -10.99 6.11
C GLY A 239 3.81 -10.14 6.80
N SER A 240 3.97 -8.81 6.84
CA SER A 240 3.09 -7.93 7.59
C SER A 240 3.14 -6.49 7.07
N TYR A 241 1.96 -5.88 6.92
CA TYR A 241 1.77 -4.43 7.01
C TYR A 241 0.64 -4.17 8.02
N ARG A 242 0.83 -3.21 8.91
CA ARG A 242 -0.07 -2.94 10.05
C ARG A 242 -0.45 -1.47 10.06
N LEU A 243 -1.66 -1.18 10.53
CA LEU A 243 -2.02 0.18 10.96
C LEU A 243 -1.28 0.48 12.27
N HIS A 244 -0.03 0.91 12.17
CA HIS A 244 0.87 1.11 13.28
C HIS A 244 1.90 2.19 12.95
N VAL A 245 2.29 3.01 13.93
CA VAL A 245 3.17 4.17 13.70
C VAL A 245 4.52 3.81 13.09
N LEU A 246 5.07 2.63 13.43
CA LEU A 246 6.30 2.14 12.81
C LEU A 246 6.16 1.99 11.29
N ASP A 247 5.08 1.38 10.83
CA ASP A 247 4.84 1.14 9.40
C ASP A 247 4.77 2.48 8.63
N GLU A 248 4.09 3.47 9.22
CA GLU A 248 3.95 4.82 8.65
C GLU A 248 5.27 5.59 8.65
N LEU A 249 6.08 5.49 9.72
CA LEU A 249 7.42 6.07 9.80
C LEU A 249 8.31 5.56 8.64
N LEU A 250 8.28 4.26 8.38
CA LEU A 250 9.05 3.65 7.30
C LEU A 250 8.53 4.10 5.93
N ALA A 251 7.21 4.07 5.74
CA ALA A 251 6.57 4.45 4.49
C ALA A 251 6.76 5.94 4.16
N ASP A 252 6.71 6.83 5.15
CA ASP A 252 6.97 8.25 4.98
C ASP A 252 8.44 8.56 4.77
N LEU A 253 9.36 7.90 5.48
CA LEU A 253 10.80 8.04 5.19
C LEU A 253 11.08 7.72 3.72
N MET A 254 10.56 6.59 3.23
CA MET A 254 10.71 6.17 1.84
C MET A 254 10.03 7.17 0.90
N GLY A 255 8.78 7.54 1.15
CA GLY A 255 8.02 8.47 0.33
C GLY A 255 8.67 9.85 0.21
N PHE A 256 9.00 10.48 1.33
CA PHE A 256 9.60 11.83 1.34
C PHE A 256 10.98 11.82 0.67
N THR A 257 11.86 10.89 1.02
CA THR A 257 13.21 10.84 0.40
C THR A 257 13.15 10.61 -1.11
N LYS A 258 12.14 9.89 -1.62
CA LYS A 258 11.90 9.70 -3.05
C LYS A 258 11.33 10.95 -3.72
N ALA A 259 10.34 11.60 -3.09
CA ALA A 259 9.57 12.68 -3.69
C ALA A 259 10.23 14.06 -3.58
N THR A 260 10.94 14.32 -2.48
CA THR A 260 11.52 15.63 -2.15
C THR A 260 13.04 15.58 -2.02
N GLY A 261 13.63 14.39 -1.97
CA GLY A 261 15.07 14.22 -1.75
C GLY A 261 15.51 14.51 -0.31
N ARG A 262 14.58 14.60 0.64
CA ARG A 262 14.84 14.85 2.06
C ARG A 262 13.74 14.26 2.93
N PHE A 263 13.98 14.13 4.22
CA PHE A 263 12.97 13.82 5.22
C PHE A 263 13.18 14.76 6.40
N GLU A 264 12.18 15.58 6.70
CA GLU A 264 12.22 16.54 7.80
C GLU A 264 11.29 16.06 8.89
N ALA A 265 11.82 15.81 10.10
CA ALA A 265 11.04 15.23 11.19
C ALA A 265 9.83 16.12 11.54
N ALA A 266 10.00 17.44 11.47
CA ALA A 266 8.92 18.40 11.73
C ALA A 266 7.76 18.27 10.74
N VAL A 267 8.04 18.10 9.45
CA VAL A 267 7.03 17.93 8.40
C VAL A 267 6.29 16.60 8.58
N PHE A 268 7.02 15.52 8.87
CA PHE A 268 6.41 14.23 9.18
C PHE A 268 5.47 14.30 10.39
N LEU A 269 5.92 14.90 11.50
CA LEU A 269 5.12 15.05 12.72
C LEU A 269 3.88 15.91 12.49
N ALA A 270 4.02 17.02 11.74
CA ALA A 270 2.87 17.83 11.34
C ALA A 270 1.87 17.02 10.50
N GLY A 271 2.36 16.19 9.57
CA GLY A 271 1.53 15.27 8.80
C GLY A 271 0.81 14.20 9.63
N LEU A 272 1.35 13.83 10.80
CA LEU A 272 0.64 12.98 11.78
C LEU A 272 -0.38 13.75 12.63
N GLY A 273 -0.42 15.08 12.54
CA GLY A 273 -1.20 15.96 13.41
C GLY A 273 -0.56 16.15 14.79
N ILE A 274 0.76 16.00 14.91
CA ILE A 274 1.50 16.16 16.18
C ILE A 274 2.12 17.56 16.23
N HIS A 275 1.79 18.32 17.28
CA HIS A 275 2.38 19.63 17.56
C HIS A 275 2.91 19.66 18.99
N GLY A 276 4.23 19.56 19.14
CA GLY A 276 4.84 19.35 20.46
C GLY A 276 4.42 17.99 21.02
N ARG A 277 3.74 17.98 22.17
CA ARG A 277 3.15 16.76 22.76
C ARG A 277 1.66 16.58 22.46
N ASP A 278 1.04 17.55 21.80
CA ASP A 278 -0.39 17.52 21.51
C ASP A 278 -0.65 16.87 20.14
N VAL A 279 -1.78 16.18 20.04
CA VAL A 279 -2.27 15.55 18.81
C VAL A 279 -3.58 16.24 18.43
N THR A 280 -3.67 16.78 17.21
CA THR A 280 -4.90 17.44 16.76
C THR A 280 -6.07 16.45 16.72
N PRO A 281 -7.33 16.88 16.92
CA PRO A 281 -8.47 15.96 16.94
C PRO A 281 -8.67 15.13 15.66
N ASP A 282 -8.19 15.66 14.54
CA ASP A 282 -8.23 15.08 13.19
C ASP A 282 -6.87 14.50 12.75
N GLY A 283 -5.88 14.45 13.65
CA GLY A 283 -4.54 13.98 13.36
C GLY A 283 -4.50 12.54 12.85
N ARG A 284 -3.68 12.29 11.82
CA ARG A 284 -3.53 10.95 11.24
C ARG A 284 -3.09 9.90 12.26
N LEU A 285 -2.37 10.31 13.31
CA LEU A 285 -1.95 9.43 14.41
C LEU A 285 -3.11 8.58 14.98
N TRP A 286 -4.32 9.13 15.07
CA TRP A 286 -5.48 8.41 15.59
C TRP A 286 -5.81 7.12 14.82
N THR A 287 -5.44 7.06 13.54
CA THR A 287 -5.62 5.87 12.68
C THR A 287 -4.67 4.72 13.05
N TYR A 288 -3.54 5.04 13.69
CA TYR A 288 -2.43 4.11 13.90
C TYR A 288 -2.28 3.64 15.35
N ILE A 289 -2.95 4.29 16.30
CA ILE A 289 -2.86 3.91 17.72
C ILE A 289 -3.85 2.80 18.11
N GLY A 290 -4.89 2.55 17.31
CA GLY A 290 -5.88 1.49 17.55
C GLY A 290 -6.47 1.53 18.96
N ASP A 291 -6.36 0.43 19.69
CA ASP A 291 -6.88 0.25 21.06
C ASP A 291 -5.84 0.61 22.16
N LEU A 292 -4.79 1.37 21.82
CA LEU A 292 -3.78 1.84 22.78
C LEU A 292 -4.44 2.65 23.91
N ASP A 293 -4.03 2.36 25.15
CA ASP A 293 -4.45 3.13 26.31
C ASP A 293 -4.10 4.62 26.14
N ARG A 294 -5.08 5.48 26.41
CA ARG A 294 -4.94 6.93 26.32
C ARG A 294 -3.82 7.46 27.21
N ALA A 295 -3.53 6.80 28.33
CA ALA A 295 -2.43 7.16 29.21
C ALA A 295 -1.05 7.05 28.53
N GLY A 296 -0.89 6.15 27.56
CA GLY A 296 0.37 5.92 26.85
C GLY A 296 0.60 6.83 25.64
N ILE A 297 -0.40 7.61 25.22
CA ILE A 297 -0.31 8.44 24.00
C ILE A 297 0.79 9.50 24.12
N GLY A 298 0.88 10.19 25.25
CA GLY A 298 1.88 11.23 25.45
C GLY A 298 3.32 10.69 25.36
N ASP A 299 3.55 9.47 25.81
CA ASP A 299 4.87 8.83 25.73
C ASP A 299 5.13 8.28 24.33
N LEU A 300 4.11 7.74 23.64
CA LEU A 300 4.21 7.35 22.24
C LEU A 300 4.58 8.55 21.35
N VAL A 301 4.00 9.73 21.60
CA VAL A 301 4.36 10.96 20.87
C VAL A 301 5.84 11.28 21.08
N ASP A 302 6.32 11.28 22.33
CA ASP A 302 7.72 11.55 22.62
C ASP A 302 8.68 10.54 21.96
N ILE A 303 8.30 9.25 21.95
CA ILE A 303 9.04 8.18 21.26
C ILE A 303 9.06 8.44 19.76
N THR A 304 7.90 8.73 19.16
CA THR A 304 7.76 8.98 17.72
C THR A 304 8.57 10.20 17.28
N THR A 305 8.59 11.26 18.09
CA THR A 305 9.43 12.45 17.84
C THR A 305 10.91 12.11 17.84
N ARG A 306 11.39 11.31 18.80
CA ARG A 306 12.80 10.87 18.83
C ARG A 306 13.15 10.01 17.61
N ILE A 307 12.28 9.07 17.25
CA ILE A 307 12.48 8.23 16.06
C ILE A 307 12.52 9.09 14.80
N ALA A 308 11.58 10.02 14.62
CA ALA A 308 11.56 10.90 13.45
C ALA A 308 12.87 11.70 13.32
N ALA A 309 13.40 12.26 14.41
CA ALA A 309 14.70 12.97 14.41
C ALA A 309 15.88 12.04 14.05
N ASN A 310 15.86 10.79 14.54
CA ASN A 310 16.85 9.79 14.18
C ASN A 310 16.75 9.38 12.70
N LEU A 311 15.53 9.24 12.15
CA LEU A 311 15.31 8.94 10.74
C LEU A 311 15.76 10.09 9.84
N GLU A 312 15.55 11.35 10.24
CA GLU A 312 16.07 12.53 9.54
C GLU A 312 17.60 12.50 9.43
N THR A 313 18.29 12.05 10.47
CA THR A 313 19.77 11.93 10.45
C THR A 313 20.26 10.91 9.40
N ILE A 314 19.54 9.80 9.21
CA ILE A 314 19.91 8.73 8.27
C ILE A 314 19.22 8.84 6.91
N ALA A 315 18.29 9.79 6.73
CA ALA A 315 17.56 10.03 5.49
C ALA A 315 18.46 10.18 4.24
N PRO A 316 19.68 10.77 4.30
CA PRO A 316 20.58 10.80 3.16
C PRO A 316 20.93 9.43 2.58
N LEU A 317 20.86 8.36 3.39
CA LEU A 317 21.06 6.99 2.94
C LEU A 317 19.89 6.46 2.07
N PHE A 318 18.78 7.19 1.95
CA PHE A 318 17.58 6.78 1.22
C PHE A 318 17.26 7.65 0.00
N ILE A 319 18.05 8.67 -0.31
CA ILE A 319 17.88 9.55 -1.49
C ILE A 319 18.30 8.84 -2.80
N THR A 320 18.90 7.65 -2.72
CA THR A 320 19.40 6.91 -3.88
C THR A 320 18.32 6.05 -4.54
N ASP A 321 18.19 6.11 -5.86
CA ASP A 321 17.30 5.24 -6.64
C ASP A 321 17.92 3.88 -7.01
N ASP A 322 18.84 3.39 -6.18
CA ASP A 322 19.46 2.10 -6.40
C ASP A 322 18.81 0.98 -5.58
N ARG A 323 19.16 -0.25 -5.95
CA ARG A 323 18.67 -1.48 -5.28
C ARG A 323 19.03 -1.57 -3.81
N ARG A 324 19.93 -0.72 -3.31
CA ARG A 324 20.31 -0.69 -1.89
C ARG A 324 19.21 -0.02 -1.07
N ARG A 325 18.39 0.84 -1.65
CA ARG A 325 17.30 1.52 -0.94
C ARG A 325 16.30 0.54 -0.31
N LEU A 326 15.79 -0.44 -1.08
CA LEU A 326 14.95 -1.52 -0.52
C LEU A 326 15.67 -2.30 0.58
N ARG A 327 16.96 -2.55 0.44
CA ARG A 327 17.72 -3.34 1.43
C ARG A 327 17.94 -2.57 2.71
N ARG A 328 18.22 -1.27 2.62
CA ARG A 328 18.30 -0.36 3.77
C ARG A 328 16.95 -0.33 4.49
N LEU A 329 15.83 -0.32 3.76
CA LEU A 329 14.50 -0.49 4.35
C LEU A 329 14.37 -1.82 5.11
N LEU A 330 14.82 -2.95 4.56
CA LEU A 330 14.74 -4.24 5.26
C LEU A 330 15.62 -4.28 6.52
N VAL A 331 16.81 -3.69 6.50
CA VAL A 331 17.66 -3.54 7.70
C VAL A 331 16.98 -2.63 8.72
N LEU A 332 16.37 -1.53 8.28
CA LEU A 332 15.67 -0.58 9.14
C LEU A 332 14.46 -1.22 9.81
N ALA A 333 13.67 -1.97 9.05
CA ALA A 333 12.48 -2.67 9.53
C ALA A 333 12.80 -3.80 10.53
N SER A 334 14.06 -4.25 10.66
CA SER A 334 14.44 -5.21 11.70
C SER A 334 14.46 -4.60 13.10
N ASP A 335 14.53 -3.27 13.20
CA ASP A 335 14.61 -2.56 14.46
C ASP A 335 13.21 -2.14 14.93
N GLY A 336 12.93 -2.32 16.23
CA GLY A 336 11.67 -1.88 16.83
C GLY A 336 11.73 -0.45 17.32
N MET A 337 10.57 0.13 17.62
CA MET A 337 10.47 1.51 18.11
C MET A 337 11.29 1.77 19.37
N ASP A 338 11.42 0.75 20.23
CA ASP A 338 12.25 0.80 21.44
C ASP A 338 13.75 1.01 21.15
N GLN A 339 14.24 0.50 20.02
CA GLN A 339 15.63 0.66 19.58
C GLN A 339 15.82 1.91 18.73
N LEU A 340 14.85 2.20 17.85
CA LEU A 340 14.91 3.33 16.91
C LEU A 340 14.95 4.68 17.63
N GLN A 341 14.45 4.76 18.87
CA GLN A 341 14.44 5.99 19.66
C GLN A 341 15.77 6.32 20.36
N ASP A 342 16.72 5.37 20.41
CA ASP A 342 17.99 5.59 21.10
C ASP A 342 18.82 6.65 20.39
N ALA A 343 19.48 7.54 21.15
CA ALA A 343 20.24 8.65 20.58
C ALA A 343 21.45 8.22 19.73
N ASP A 344 22.05 7.06 20.01
CA ASP A 344 23.17 6.50 19.26
C ASP A 344 22.73 5.52 18.15
N TRP A 345 21.42 5.28 18.00
CA TRP A 345 20.90 4.38 16.97
C TRP A 345 21.31 4.76 15.54
N PRO A 346 21.31 6.05 15.12
CA PRO A 346 21.74 6.45 13.76
C PRO A 346 23.15 5.96 13.39
N ASP A 347 24.10 6.04 14.33
CA ASP A 347 25.49 5.60 14.14
C ASP A 347 25.58 4.06 14.02
N ARG A 348 24.83 3.35 14.87
CA ARG A 348 24.74 1.88 14.82
C ARG A 348 24.12 1.41 13.51
N PHE A 349 23.05 2.06 13.05
CA PHE A 349 22.38 1.76 11.79
C PHE A 349 23.33 1.97 10.61
N SER A 350 24.00 3.13 10.54
CA SER A 350 24.95 3.44 9.46
C SER A 350 26.09 2.41 9.40
N THR A 351 26.64 2.03 10.55
CA THR A 351 27.68 0.98 10.64
C THR A 351 27.18 -0.37 10.12
N ARG A 352 25.93 -0.75 10.43
CA ARG A 352 25.31 -2.00 9.93
C ARG A 352 25.12 -1.98 8.42
N ILE A 353 24.64 -0.86 7.85
CA ILE A 353 24.49 -0.72 6.40
C ILE A 353 25.83 -0.87 5.69
N GLU A 354 26.89 -0.22 6.18
CA GLU A 354 28.23 -0.39 5.59
C GLU A 354 28.72 -1.84 5.63
N ALA A 355 28.45 -2.54 6.73
CA ALA A 355 28.85 -3.94 6.89
C ALA A 355 28.09 -4.86 5.90
N ASP A 356 26.78 -4.66 5.76
CA ASP A 356 25.94 -5.44 4.84
C ASP A 356 26.28 -5.16 3.36
N GLU A 357 26.58 -3.91 3.01
CA GLU A 357 27.05 -3.58 1.66
C GLU A 357 28.40 -4.26 1.34
N LYS A 358 29.32 -4.31 2.31
CA LYS A 358 30.60 -5.04 2.17
C LYS A 358 30.41 -6.55 2.05
N ARG A 359 29.42 -7.14 2.75
CA ARG A 359 29.14 -8.59 2.67
C ARG A 359 28.76 -9.03 1.27
N ARG A 360 28.04 -8.20 0.49
CA ARG A 360 27.64 -8.54 -0.89
C ARG A 360 28.74 -8.37 -1.93
N MET A 361 29.73 -7.51 -1.67
CA MET A 361 30.87 -7.34 -2.57
C MET A 361 31.90 -8.47 -2.46
N ARG A 362 31.75 -9.37 -1.48
CA ARG A 362 32.60 -10.55 -1.37
C ARG A 362 32.13 -11.62 -2.36
N PRO A 363 33.05 -12.18 -3.17
CA PRO A 363 32.73 -13.12 -4.24
C PRO A 363 32.17 -14.46 -3.74
#